data_AF-A0A844M972-F1
#
_entry.id   AF-A0A844M972-F1
#
_cell.length_a   1.000
_cell.length_b   1.000
_cell.length_c   1.000
_cell.angle_alpha   90.00
_cell.angle_beta   90.00
_cell.angle_gamma   90.00
#
_symmetry.space_group_name_H-M   'P 1'
#
loop_
_entity.id
_entity.type
_entity.pdbx_description
1 polymer ?
#
loop_
_entity_poly.entity_id
_entity_poly.type
_entity_poly.pdbx_seq_one_letter_code
_entity_poly.pdbx_strand_id
1 'polypeptide(L)'
;MKLLRILSLISTIAATASITAPAMAIPFGSNTVYKGVDGLYQVVVFSGTPGSKITVSLGSVPKTTAKIVGSCGEVRISPPASGAFTGLKVDGTAVDASTLPSNTLPACSNGAFAEPRTANFKTPNNEVVIVGKTAGTAISIELPQPSAKTVTVNACGFGQIKATATTPLPSTFSVGTTNYTVSSLPDASKPPLCRTANGISTGYVPSTWP
;
A
#
# COMPACT_ATOMS: atom_id res chain seq x y z
N MET A 1 -73.04 -44.83 10.51
CA MET A 1 -72.06 -43.76 10.27
C MET A 1 -71.01 -43.80 11.37
N LYS A 2 -69.78 -44.27 11.07
CA LYS A 2 -68.62 -44.14 11.96
C LYS A 2 -67.45 -43.65 11.12
N LEU A 3 -66.99 -42.44 11.48
CA LEU A 3 -65.91 -41.66 10.90
C LEU A 3 -64.59 -42.21 11.46
N LEU A 4 -63.66 -42.64 10.62
CA LEU A 4 -62.31 -43.01 11.04
C LEU A 4 -61.28 -42.11 10.35
N ARG A 5 -60.68 -41.23 11.14
CA ARG A 5 -59.56 -40.35 10.79
C ARG A 5 -58.27 -41.16 10.81
N ILE A 6 -57.40 -40.99 9.83
CA ILE A 6 -55.99 -41.41 9.91
C ILE A 6 -55.10 -40.18 9.71
N LEU A 7 -54.34 -39.89 10.76
CA LEU A 7 -53.33 -38.85 10.93
C LEU A 7 -52.21 -39.01 9.90
N SER A 8 -51.85 -37.92 9.22
CA SER A 8 -50.66 -37.83 8.38
C SER A 8 -49.49 -37.29 9.23
N LEU A 9 -48.42 -38.08 9.37
CA LEU A 9 -47.23 -37.77 10.14
C LEU A 9 -46.28 -36.91 9.26
N ILE A 10 -46.23 -35.60 9.50
CA ILE A 10 -45.30 -34.69 8.82
C ILE A 10 -43.98 -34.69 9.60
N SER A 11 -42.97 -35.40 9.09
CA SER A 11 -41.59 -35.33 9.61
C SER A 11 -40.94 -34.02 9.18
N THR A 12 -40.80 -33.08 10.12
CA THR A 12 -40.05 -31.84 9.94
C THR A 12 -38.56 -32.14 10.13
N ILE A 13 -37.81 -32.20 9.03
CA ILE A 13 -36.35 -32.28 9.07
C ILE A 13 -35.85 -30.90 9.50
N ALA A 14 -35.48 -30.75 10.77
CA ALA A 14 -34.80 -29.57 11.27
C ALA A 14 -33.36 -29.58 10.72
N ALA A 15 -33.10 -28.78 9.68
CA ALA A 15 -31.74 -28.46 9.27
C ALA A 15 -31.08 -27.65 10.39
N THR A 16 -30.29 -28.31 11.24
CA THR A 16 -29.38 -27.63 12.17
C THR A 16 -28.35 -26.86 11.34
N ALA A 17 -28.62 -25.58 11.11
CA ALA A 17 -27.63 -24.64 10.60
C ALA A 17 -26.50 -24.58 11.63
N SER A 18 -25.37 -25.20 11.30
CA SER A 18 -24.12 -25.02 12.03
C SER A 18 -23.73 -23.55 11.92
N ILE A 19 -24.16 -22.75 12.90
CA ILE A 19 -23.66 -21.40 13.14
C ILE A 19 -22.18 -21.54 13.47
N THR A 20 -21.35 -21.50 12.42
CA THR A 20 -19.91 -21.32 12.55
C THR A 20 -19.73 -19.96 13.21
N ALA A 21 -19.40 -19.96 14.50
CA ALA A 21 -19.03 -18.73 15.18
C ALA A 21 -17.91 -18.09 14.35
N PRO A 22 -18.02 -16.80 14.00
CA PRO A 22 -16.99 -16.14 13.21
C PRO A 22 -15.65 -16.34 13.93
N ALA A 23 -14.64 -16.84 13.21
CA ALA A 23 -13.33 -17.01 13.79
C ALA A 23 -12.88 -15.67 14.39
N MET A 24 -12.65 -15.67 15.70
CA MET A 24 -12.27 -14.46 16.40
C MET A 24 -10.89 -14.01 15.90
N ALA A 25 -10.69 -12.69 15.87
CA ALA A 25 -9.37 -12.11 15.60
C ALA A 25 -8.31 -12.79 16.48
N ILE A 26 -7.10 -13.03 15.95
CA ILE A 26 -5.99 -13.62 16.70
C ILE A 26 -5.02 -12.49 17.12
N PRO A 27 -5.24 -11.84 18.28
CA PRO A 27 -4.32 -10.83 18.81
C PRO A 27 -3.06 -11.48 19.39
N PHE A 28 -2.04 -10.66 19.64
CA PHE A 28 -0.87 -11.02 20.44
C PHE A 28 -0.96 -10.31 21.80
N GLY A 29 -1.31 -11.05 22.85
CA GLY A 29 -1.80 -10.45 24.10
C GLY A 29 -3.01 -9.55 23.83
N SER A 30 -2.94 -8.29 24.23
CA SER A 30 -3.97 -7.27 23.96
C SER A 30 -3.78 -6.51 22.63
N ASN A 31 -2.76 -6.84 21.83
CA ASN A 31 -2.38 -6.07 20.65
C ASN A 31 -2.96 -6.66 19.36
N THR A 32 -3.60 -5.82 18.56
CA THR A 32 -4.15 -6.19 17.24
C THR A 32 -3.19 -5.92 16.09
N VAL A 33 -2.07 -5.23 16.35
CA VAL A 33 -0.97 -5.02 15.40
C VAL A 33 0.33 -5.40 16.11
N TYR A 34 1.06 -6.35 15.54
CA TYR A 34 2.31 -6.86 16.09
C TYR A 34 3.22 -7.32 14.96
N LYS A 35 4.50 -7.55 15.29
CA LYS A 35 5.49 -8.05 14.34
C LYS A 35 5.90 -9.48 14.67
N GLY A 36 6.52 -10.14 13.70
CA GLY A 36 7.20 -11.41 13.88
C GLY A 36 8.13 -11.67 12.71
N VAL A 37 8.64 -12.91 12.63
CA VAL A 37 9.56 -13.32 11.57
C VAL A 37 9.05 -14.60 10.89
N ASP A 38 8.93 -14.55 9.57
CA ASP A 38 8.59 -15.70 8.72
C ASP A 38 9.76 -16.03 7.77
N GLY A 39 10.54 -17.04 8.14
CA GLY A 39 11.82 -17.36 7.51
C GLY A 39 12.86 -16.28 7.81
N LEU A 40 13.34 -15.59 6.78
CA LEU A 40 14.29 -14.48 6.88
C LEU A 40 13.61 -13.10 6.86
N TYR A 41 12.28 -13.06 6.72
CA TYR A 41 11.56 -11.83 6.46
C TYR A 41 10.75 -11.39 7.68
N GLN A 42 10.85 -10.11 8.00
CA GLN A 42 9.96 -9.49 8.98
C GLN A 42 8.54 -9.41 8.43
N VAL A 43 7.57 -9.72 9.29
CA VAL A 43 6.14 -9.60 9.00
C VAL A 43 5.49 -8.69 10.03
N VAL A 44 4.52 -7.90 9.59
CA VAL A 44 3.55 -7.23 10.47
C VAL A 44 2.21 -7.91 10.30
N VAL A 45 1.63 -8.33 11.40
CA VAL A 45 0.35 -9.04 11.48
C VAL A 45 -0.71 -8.07 11.99
N PHE A 46 -1.88 -8.16 11.39
CA PHE A 46 -3.05 -7.36 11.70
C PHE A 46 -4.20 -8.32 12.06
N SER A 47 -4.66 -8.27 13.29
CA SER A 47 -5.81 -9.03 13.76
C SER A 47 -7.11 -8.29 13.42
N GLY A 48 -8.11 -9.01 12.94
CA GLY A 48 -9.39 -8.40 12.58
C GLY A 48 -10.47 -9.42 12.26
N THR A 49 -11.61 -8.94 11.81
CA THR A 49 -12.73 -9.80 11.41
C THR A 49 -12.41 -10.54 10.12
N PRO A 50 -12.63 -11.86 10.02
CA PRO A 50 -12.45 -12.61 8.77
C PRO A 50 -13.14 -11.96 7.57
N GLY A 51 -12.43 -11.89 6.43
CA GLY A 51 -12.93 -11.29 5.19
C GLY A 51 -12.90 -9.76 5.15
N SER A 52 -12.60 -9.08 6.26
CA SER A 52 -12.41 -7.64 6.27
C SER A 52 -11.12 -7.22 5.53
N LYS A 53 -11.09 -5.96 5.11
CA LYS A 53 -9.95 -5.36 4.43
C LYS A 53 -9.35 -4.26 5.30
N ILE A 54 -8.05 -4.33 5.51
CA ILE A 54 -7.27 -3.35 6.27
C ILE A 54 -6.38 -2.61 5.27
N THR A 55 -6.58 -1.30 5.12
CA THR A 55 -5.70 -0.46 4.30
C THR A 55 -4.57 0.06 5.16
N VAL A 56 -3.34 -0.30 4.78
CA VAL A 56 -2.11 0.11 5.43
C VAL A 56 -1.40 1.13 4.55
N SER A 57 -1.26 2.35 5.04
CA SER A 57 -0.44 3.38 4.39
C SER A 57 1.01 3.15 4.75
N LEU A 58 1.86 2.93 3.75
CA LEU A 58 3.29 2.67 3.89
C LEU A 58 4.13 3.95 3.76
N GLY A 59 3.48 5.11 3.84
CA GLY A 59 4.12 6.41 3.63
C GLY A 59 4.47 6.66 2.15
N SER A 60 5.51 7.44 1.91
CA SER A 60 5.95 7.81 0.57
C SER A 60 7.11 6.94 0.11
N VAL A 61 6.94 6.24 -1.01
CA VAL A 61 7.99 5.41 -1.62
C VAL A 61 8.47 6.11 -2.89
N PRO A 62 9.79 6.23 -3.12
CA PRO A 62 10.32 6.76 -4.37
C PRO A 62 9.80 5.95 -5.56
N LYS A 63 9.14 6.62 -6.51
CA LYS A 63 8.74 6.02 -7.77
C LYS A 63 9.61 6.60 -8.88
N THR A 64 10.40 5.74 -9.50
CA THR A 64 11.26 6.10 -10.61
C THR A 64 10.52 5.88 -11.93
N THR A 65 10.49 6.89 -12.78
CA THR A 65 9.98 6.80 -14.15
C THR A 65 11.00 7.38 -15.12
N ALA A 66 11.15 6.76 -16.28
CA ALA A 66 11.91 7.34 -17.37
C ALA A 66 11.05 8.34 -18.15
N LYS A 67 11.61 9.48 -18.52
CA LYS A 67 10.95 10.45 -19.40
C LYS A 67 11.89 10.87 -20.52
N ILE A 68 11.36 10.92 -21.73
CA ILE A 68 12.10 11.41 -22.90
C ILE A 68 12.17 12.93 -22.84
N VAL A 69 13.37 13.46 -23.05
CA VAL A 69 13.64 14.88 -23.15
C VAL A 69 13.02 15.42 -24.43
N GLY A 70 12.27 16.51 -24.30
CA GLY A 70 11.63 17.23 -25.39
C GLY A 70 12.63 17.74 -26.42
N SER A 71 12.11 18.15 -27.57
CA SER A 71 12.91 18.61 -28.70
C SER A 71 13.75 19.85 -28.40
N CYS A 72 13.39 20.63 -27.38
CA CYS A 72 14.11 21.82 -26.95
C CYS A 72 15.00 21.59 -25.73
N GLY A 73 15.29 20.33 -25.39
CA GLY A 73 16.14 19.99 -24.25
C GLY A 73 15.44 20.13 -22.91
N GLU A 74 14.10 20.07 -22.90
CA GLU A 74 13.28 20.24 -21.71
C GLU A 74 12.63 18.95 -21.23
N VAL A 75 12.47 18.82 -19.91
CA VAL A 75 11.61 17.80 -19.32
C VAL A 75 10.56 18.45 -18.46
N ARG A 76 9.30 18.24 -18.84
CA ARG A 76 8.13 18.70 -18.11
C ARG A 76 7.70 17.62 -17.14
N ILE A 77 7.59 17.94 -15.86
CA ILE A 77 7.15 17.03 -14.80
C ILE A 77 5.83 17.58 -14.27
N SER A 78 4.74 16.88 -14.58
CA SER A 78 3.41 17.28 -14.13
C SER A 78 3.30 17.15 -12.61
N PRO A 79 2.51 18.02 -11.95
CA PRO A 79 2.28 17.90 -10.52
C PRO A 79 1.69 16.53 -10.19
N PRO A 80 2.17 15.85 -9.14
CA PRO A 80 1.55 14.62 -8.68
C PRO A 80 0.13 14.90 -8.17
N ALA A 81 -0.69 13.86 -7.99
CA ALA A 81 -2.03 14.02 -7.42
C ALA A 81 -2.04 14.69 -6.02
N SER A 82 -0.94 14.57 -5.27
CA SER A 82 -0.73 15.28 -4.00
C SER A 82 -0.44 16.78 -4.15
N GLY A 83 -0.14 17.25 -5.36
CA GLY A 83 0.25 18.64 -5.65
C GLY A 83 1.68 19.03 -5.23
N ALA A 84 2.41 18.18 -4.52
CA ALA A 84 3.73 18.50 -3.97
C ALA A 84 4.86 17.69 -4.62
N PHE A 85 5.93 18.36 -5.03
CA PHE A 85 7.14 17.73 -5.58
C PHE A 85 8.20 17.39 -4.51
N THR A 86 7.79 17.22 -3.25
CA THR A 86 8.72 16.95 -2.15
C THR A 86 9.53 15.68 -2.43
N GLY A 87 10.86 15.81 -2.42
CA GLY A 87 11.78 14.70 -2.70
C GLY A 87 11.97 14.38 -4.19
N LEU A 88 11.55 15.27 -5.11
CA LEU A 88 11.82 15.16 -6.53
C LEU A 88 13.34 15.05 -6.79
N LYS A 89 13.73 14.07 -7.60
CA LYS A 89 15.07 13.98 -8.18
C LYS A 89 15.01 13.77 -9.67
N VAL A 90 16.01 14.30 -10.36
CA VAL A 90 16.19 14.20 -11.81
C VAL A 90 17.61 13.74 -12.06
N ASP A 91 17.77 12.55 -12.66
CA ASP A 91 19.05 11.84 -12.80
C ASP A 91 19.82 11.74 -11.46
N GLY A 92 19.09 11.43 -10.39
CA GLY A 92 19.63 11.33 -9.03
C GLY A 92 19.90 12.68 -8.34
N THR A 93 19.83 13.80 -9.04
CA THR A 93 20.03 15.14 -8.46
C THR A 93 18.73 15.65 -7.88
N ALA A 94 18.74 16.05 -6.60
CA ALA A 94 17.56 16.62 -5.95
C ALA A 94 17.17 17.96 -6.58
N VAL A 95 15.87 18.16 -6.80
CA VAL A 95 15.30 19.42 -7.31
C VAL A 95 14.29 19.92 -6.30
N ASP A 96 14.58 21.06 -5.68
CA ASP A 96 13.62 21.73 -4.82
C ASP A 96 12.66 22.56 -5.68
N ALA A 97 11.48 22.00 -5.95
CA ALA A 97 10.46 22.69 -6.74
C ALA A 97 9.88 23.93 -6.03
N SER A 98 10.02 24.04 -4.70
CA SER A 98 9.45 25.17 -3.96
C SER A 98 10.20 26.47 -4.26
N THR A 99 11.50 26.40 -4.51
CA THR A 99 12.38 27.54 -4.80
C THR A 99 12.41 27.95 -6.28
N LEU A 100 11.83 27.14 -7.17
CA LEU A 100 11.84 27.43 -8.60
C LEU A 100 10.95 28.65 -8.94
N PRO A 101 11.41 29.57 -9.80
CA PRO A 101 10.60 30.69 -10.26
C PRO A 101 9.44 30.19 -11.14
N SER A 102 8.33 30.92 -11.16
CA SER A 102 7.19 30.64 -12.05
C SER A 102 7.35 31.42 -13.35
N ASN A 103 7.39 30.73 -14.49
CA ASN A 103 7.53 31.30 -15.83
C ASN A 103 6.62 30.56 -16.82
N THR A 104 6.13 31.24 -17.86
CA THR A 104 5.47 30.57 -18.98
C THR A 104 6.47 29.70 -19.75
N LEU A 105 6.00 28.59 -20.31
CA LEU A 105 6.82 27.72 -21.15
C LEU A 105 7.04 28.41 -22.52
N PRO A 106 8.29 28.74 -22.92
CA PRO A 106 8.54 29.33 -24.23
C PRO A 106 8.22 28.35 -25.36
N ALA A 107 7.92 28.88 -26.54
CA ALA A 107 7.79 28.07 -27.74
C ALA A 107 9.11 27.36 -28.07
N CYS A 108 9.01 26.15 -28.62
CA CYS A 108 10.15 25.39 -29.11
C CYS A 108 10.34 25.66 -30.61
N SER A 109 11.51 26.14 -31.04
CA SER A 109 11.83 26.44 -32.44
C SER A 109 13.23 25.95 -32.79
N ASN A 110 13.35 25.13 -33.84
CA ASN A 110 14.61 24.58 -34.32
C ASN A 110 15.47 23.88 -33.23
N GLY A 111 14.81 23.20 -32.29
CA GLY A 111 15.49 22.46 -31.22
C GLY A 111 15.98 23.30 -30.03
N ALA A 112 15.59 24.58 -29.95
CA ALA A 112 15.85 25.43 -28.79
C ALA A 112 14.60 26.26 -28.40
N PHE A 113 14.52 26.67 -27.14
CA PHE A 113 13.48 27.60 -26.72
C PHE A 113 13.64 28.94 -27.45
N ALA A 114 12.54 29.49 -27.96
CA ALA A 114 12.51 30.81 -28.61
C ALA A 114 13.01 31.91 -27.66
N GLU A 115 12.77 31.75 -26.36
CA GLU A 115 13.38 32.55 -25.30
C GLU A 115 14.29 31.62 -24.47
N PRO A 116 15.62 31.81 -24.48
CA PRO A 116 16.54 30.93 -23.77
C PRO A 116 16.25 30.83 -22.26
N ARG A 117 16.28 29.61 -21.74
CA ARG A 117 16.15 29.32 -20.30
C ARG A 117 17.38 28.55 -19.83
N THR A 118 18.14 29.13 -18.92
CA THR A 118 19.36 28.52 -18.34
C THR A 118 19.12 27.88 -16.98
N ALA A 119 17.95 28.12 -16.36
CA ALA A 119 17.57 27.59 -15.07
C ALA A 119 16.21 26.88 -15.12
N ASN A 120 16.05 25.87 -14.26
CA ASN A 120 14.79 25.17 -14.08
C ASN A 120 13.71 26.14 -13.55
N PHE A 121 12.45 25.90 -13.90
CA PHE A 121 11.34 26.77 -13.52
C PHE A 121 10.05 25.96 -13.36
N LYS A 122 9.00 26.62 -12.83
CA LYS A 122 7.63 26.08 -12.82
C LYS A 122 6.77 26.80 -13.85
N THR A 123 5.86 26.09 -14.50
CA THR A 123 4.82 26.74 -15.29
C THR A 123 3.71 27.30 -14.39
N PRO A 124 2.84 28.20 -14.89
CA PRO A 124 1.64 28.62 -14.16
C PRO A 124 0.70 27.47 -13.77
N ASN A 125 0.80 26.34 -14.47
CA ASN A 125 0.06 25.11 -14.16
C ASN A 125 0.79 24.20 -13.15
N ASN A 126 1.82 24.73 -12.46
CA ASN A 126 2.66 24.00 -11.50
C ASN A 126 3.42 22.80 -12.08
N GLU A 127 3.71 22.77 -13.38
CA GLU A 127 4.64 21.77 -13.92
C GLU A 127 6.07 22.20 -13.63
N VAL A 128 6.92 21.30 -13.16
CA VAL A 128 8.36 21.56 -13.06
C VAL A 128 9.00 21.32 -14.43
N VAL A 129 9.70 22.31 -14.95
CA VAL A 129 10.43 22.23 -16.22
C VAL A 129 11.92 22.21 -15.93
N ILE A 130 12.55 21.09 -16.27
CA ILE A 130 14.01 20.93 -16.23
C ILE A 130 14.55 21.28 -17.62
N VAL A 131 15.53 22.17 -17.68
CA VAL A 131 16.11 22.67 -18.94
C VAL A 131 17.56 22.23 -19.10
N GLY A 132 18.11 22.41 -20.31
CA GLY A 132 19.51 22.09 -20.60
C GLY A 132 19.84 20.60 -20.67
N LYS A 133 18.83 19.75 -20.90
CA LYS A 133 19.01 18.32 -21.15
C LYS A 133 19.21 18.08 -22.66
N THR A 134 19.82 16.96 -23.02
CA THR A 134 20.01 16.59 -24.44
C THR A 134 18.70 16.08 -25.02
N ALA A 135 18.18 16.73 -26.07
CA ALA A 135 16.93 16.36 -26.73
C ALA A 135 16.92 14.88 -27.17
N GLY A 136 15.78 14.21 -27.03
CA GLY A 136 15.59 12.81 -27.44
C GLY A 136 16.22 11.77 -26.52
N THR A 137 16.96 12.18 -25.48
CA THR A 137 17.51 11.24 -24.49
C THR A 137 16.47 10.88 -23.42
N ALA A 138 16.62 9.72 -22.79
CA ALA A 138 15.81 9.34 -21.63
C ALA A 138 16.51 9.80 -20.35
N ILE A 139 15.76 10.45 -19.46
CA ILE A 139 16.23 10.81 -18.12
C ILE A 139 15.39 10.11 -17.06
N SER A 140 15.98 9.94 -15.88
CA SER A 140 15.31 9.34 -14.72
C SER A 140 14.66 10.41 -13.86
N ILE A 141 13.37 10.27 -13.60
CA ILE A 141 12.62 11.09 -12.64
C ILE A 141 12.26 10.20 -11.46
N GLU A 142 12.70 10.57 -10.28
CA GLU A 142 12.30 9.92 -9.04
C GLU A 142 11.43 10.89 -8.25
N LEU A 143 10.19 10.50 -7.98
CA LEU A 143 9.28 11.30 -7.16
C LEU A 143 8.60 10.39 -6.13
N PRO A 144 8.72 10.69 -4.82
CA PRO A 144 8.02 9.95 -3.79
C PRO A 144 6.50 10.00 -4.00
N GLN A 145 5.86 8.84 -4.02
CA GLN A 145 4.42 8.71 -4.11
C GLN A 145 3.87 7.99 -2.88
N PRO A 146 2.69 8.39 -2.37
CA PRO A 146 2.04 7.66 -1.30
C PRO A 146 1.80 6.21 -1.75
N SER A 147 2.21 5.27 -0.92
CA SER A 147 2.02 3.84 -1.13
C SER A 147 1.08 3.29 -0.08
N ALA A 148 0.09 2.52 -0.51
CA ALA A 148 -0.80 1.81 0.39
C ALA A 148 -0.94 0.35 -0.04
N LYS A 149 -1.08 -0.54 0.94
CA LYS A 149 -1.40 -1.95 0.72
C LYS A 149 -2.71 -2.30 1.39
N THR A 150 -3.55 -3.01 0.68
CA THR A 150 -4.77 -3.60 1.25
C THR A 150 -4.46 -5.02 1.68
N VAL A 151 -4.65 -5.29 2.98
CA VAL A 151 -4.50 -6.60 3.59
C VAL A 151 -5.88 -7.19 3.79
N THR A 152 -6.14 -8.36 3.21
CA THR A 152 -7.37 -9.10 3.49
C THR A 152 -7.15 -10.00 4.70
N VAL A 153 -8.03 -9.88 5.68
CA VAL A 153 -8.04 -10.75 6.87
C VAL A 153 -8.54 -12.14 6.47
N ASN A 154 -7.74 -13.16 6.74
CA ASN A 154 -8.05 -14.54 6.39
C ASN A 154 -9.18 -15.11 7.27
N ALA A 155 -9.59 -16.34 6.96
CA ALA A 155 -10.65 -17.05 7.68
C ALA A 155 -10.33 -17.33 9.16
N CYS A 156 -9.07 -17.19 9.59
CA CYS A 156 -8.65 -17.32 10.98
C CYS A 156 -8.51 -15.97 11.70
N GLY A 157 -8.96 -14.85 11.11
CA GLY A 157 -9.03 -13.56 11.81
C GLY A 157 -7.72 -12.78 11.87
N PHE A 158 -6.78 -13.01 10.94
CA PHE A 158 -5.61 -12.14 10.78
C PHE A 158 -5.20 -11.94 9.31
N GLY A 159 -4.48 -10.87 9.02
CA GLY A 159 -3.79 -10.63 7.77
C GLY A 159 -2.34 -10.21 8.02
N GLN A 160 -1.48 -10.25 7.01
CA GLN A 160 -0.07 -9.89 7.19
C GLN A 160 0.50 -9.12 6.01
N ILE A 161 1.44 -8.22 6.31
CA ILE A 161 2.36 -7.63 5.33
C ILE A 161 3.74 -8.21 5.60
N LYS A 162 4.33 -8.83 4.57
CA LYS A 162 5.67 -9.40 4.60
C LYS A 162 6.64 -8.47 3.88
N ALA A 163 7.74 -8.12 4.54
CA ALA A 163 8.85 -7.45 3.88
C ALA A 163 9.51 -8.41 2.89
N THR A 164 9.93 -7.91 1.73
CA THR A 164 10.76 -8.66 0.78
C THR A 164 11.99 -7.84 0.41
N ALA A 165 12.98 -8.46 -0.23
CA ALA A 165 14.18 -7.75 -0.70
C ALA A 165 13.84 -6.60 -1.68
N THR A 166 12.80 -6.79 -2.50
CA THR A 166 12.35 -5.79 -3.49
C THR A 166 11.25 -4.87 -2.96
N THR A 167 10.66 -5.17 -1.81
CA THR A 167 9.58 -4.39 -1.19
C THR A 167 9.77 -4.39 0.33
N PRO A 168 10.77 -3.65 0.83
CA PRO A 168 11.00 -3.57 2.26
C PRO A 168 9.80 -2.92 2.95
N LEU A 169 9.57 -3.29 4.21
CA LEU A 169 8.59 -2.60 5.03
C LEU A 169 9.20 -1.26 5.51
N PRO A 170 8.49 -0.12 5.40
CA PRO A 170 8.98 1.13 5.95
C PRO A 170 9.09 1.05 7.47
N SER A 171 9.99 1.84 8.06
CA SER A 171 10.15 1.93 9.52
C SER A 171 8.89 2.42 10.23
N THR A 172 8.06 3.20 9.54
CA THR A 172 6.76 3.70 10.01
C THR A 172 5.67 3.45 8.98
N PHE A 173 4.47 3.13 9.43
CA PHE A 173 3.28 2.98 8.59
C PHE A 173 2.04 3.42 9.37
N SER A 174 0.89 3.53 8.71
CA SER A 174 -0.37 3.84 9.39
C SER A 174 -1.51 2.91 8.96
N VAL A 175 -2.44 2.70 9.88
CA VAL A 175 -3.70 1.98 9.64
C VAL A 175 -4.84 2.92 10.07
N GLY A 176 -5.64 3.37 9.10
CA GLY A 176 -6.59 4.46 9.33
C GLY A 176 -5.85 5.73 9.77
N THR A 177 -6.18 6.22 10.97
CA THR A 177 -5.55 7.41 11.57
C THR A 177 -4.40 7.08 12.55
N THR A 178 -4.17 5.80 12.84
CA THR A 178 -3.16 5.37 13.82
C THR A 178 -1.81 5.13 13.14
N ASN A 179 -0.77 5.81 13.62
CA ASN A 179 0.60 5.63 13.16
C ASN A 179 1.33 4.59 14.01
N TYR A 180 2.11 3.73 13.35
CA TYR A 180 2.89 2.68 13.96
C TYR A 180 4.36 2.83 13.57
N THR A 181 5.25 2.53 14.51
CA THR A 181 6.68 2.35 14.23
C THR A 181 7.02 0.87 14.38
N VAL A 182 7.64 0.27 13.37
CA VAL A 182 7.90 -1.18 13.34
C VAL A 182 8.76 -1.62 14.53
N SER A 183 9.73 -0.80 14.95
CA SER A 183 10.57 -1.11 16.11
C SER A 183 9.79 -1.17 17.43
N SER A 184 8.72 -0.38 17.58
CA SER A 184 7.90 -0.32 18.80
C SER A 184 6.77 -1.36 18.85
N LEU A 185 6.53 -2.10 17.77
CA LEU A 185 5.51 -3.15 17.76
C LEU A 185 5.91 -4.31 18.69
N PRO A 186 4.95 -4.90 19.43
CA PRO A 186 5.16 -6.15 20.14
C PRO A 186 5.67 -7.23 19.19
N ASP A 187 6.67 -8.01 19.62
CA ASP A 187 7.29 -9.04 18.81
C ASP A 187 6.80 -10.43 19.23
N ALA A 188 6.02 -11.06 18.35
CA ALA A 188 5.50 -12.40 18.53
C ALA A 188 6.51 -13.50 18.20
N SER A 189 7.72 -13.13 17.75
CA SER A 189 8.80 -13.98 17.20
C SER A 189 8.41 -14.75 15.93
N LYS A 190 7.25 -15.42 15.92
CA LYS A 190 6.65 -16.12 14.79
C LYS A 190 5.21 -15.64 14.60
N PRO A 191 4.75 -15.38 13.37
CA PRO A 191 3.35 -15.05 13.10
C PRO A 191 2.42 -16.26 13.31
N PRO A 192 1.10 -16.03 13.43
CA PRO A 192 0.13 -17.12 13.50
C PRO A 192 0.00 -17.80 12.13
N LEU A 193 -0.43 -19.05 12.12
CA LEU A 193 -0.73 -19.81 10.91
C LEU A 193 -2.23 -20.06 10.80
N CYS A 194 -2.77 -19.98 9.60
CA CYS A 194 -4.15 -20.37 9.31
C CYS A 194 -4.12 -21.61 8.43
N ARG A 195 -4.68 -22.73 8.90
CA ARG A 195 -4.81 -23.96 8.09
C ARG A 195 -6.28 -24.27 7.87
N THR A 196 -6.61 -24.67 6.65
CA THR A 196 -7.95 -25.10 6.28
C THR A 196 -7.94 -26.61 6.04
N ALA A 197 -8.78 -27.35 6.75
CA ALA A 197 -8.99 -28.78 6.56
C ALA A 197 -10.49 -29.07 6.54
N ASN A 198 -10.97 -29.83 5.56
CA ASN A 198 -12.40 -30.15 5.39
C ASN A 198 -13.32 -28.92 5.40
N GLY A 199 -12.87 -27.80 4.82
CA GLY A 199 -13.62 -26.54 4.77
C GLY A 199 -13.61 -25.72 6.07
N ILE A 200 -12.97 -26.21 7.13
CA ILE A 200 -12.87 -25.53 8.43
C ILE A 200 -11.49 -24.90 8.55
N SER A 201 -11.44 -23.60 8.83
CA SER A 201 -10.19 -22.86 9.04
C SER A 201 -9.86 -22.79 10.52
N THR A 202 -8.65 -23.22 10.89
CA THR A 202 -8.14 -23.24 12.27
C THR A 202 -6.87 -22.40 12.36
N GLY A 203 -6.86 -21.46 13.30
CA GLY A 203 -5.68 -20.66 13.64
C GLY A 203 -4.74 -21.42 14.57
N TYR A 204 -3.44 -21.32 14.34
CA TYR A 204 -2.39 -21.90 15.16
C TYR A 204 -1.44 -20.78 15.59
N VAL A 205 -1.26 -20.64 16.91
CA VAL A 205 -0.28 -19.74 17.51
C VAL A 205 0.80 -20.59 18.21
N PRO A 206 2.05 -20.13 18.26
CA PRO A 206 3.06 -20.71 19.14
C PRO A 206 2.57 -20.75 20.60
N SER A 207 2.89 -21.82 21.32
CA SER A 207 2.55 -21.96 22.75
C SER A 207 3.23 -20.93 23.65
N THR A 208 4.26 -20.24 23.13
CA THR A 208 5.00 -19.18 23.82
C THR A 208 4.35 -17.80 23.70
N TRP A 209 3.22 -17.69 22.99
CA TRP A 209 2.47 -16.45 22.95
C TRP A 209 1.79 -16.17 24.31
N PRO A 210 1.81 -14.92 24.80
CA PRO A 210 1.13 -14.52 26.02
C PRO A 210 -0.39 -14.45 25.86
#